data_AF-R7Z6I6-F1
#
_entry.id   AF-R7Z6I6-F1
#
_cell.length_a   1.000
_cell.length_b   1.000
_cell.length_c   1.000
_cell.angle_alpha   90.00
_cell.angle_beta   90.00
_cell.angle_gamma   90.00
#
_symmetry.space_group_name_H-M   'P 1'
#
loop_
_entity.id
_entity.type
_entity.pdbx_description
1 polymer ?
#
loop_
_entity_poly.entity_id
_entity_poly.type
_entity_poly.pdbx_seq_one_letter_code
_entity_poly.pdbx_strand_id
1 'polypeptide(L)'
;MPAPTSRSPTPTPLPPTASTPGPRATALSSIFHVSLDATLKRLSYANFATCFPTPALHVPENLDAFHRDFVSRLGEVCRAQFAGILEERDVVAGLNELDRLVGEARRRKEAGEGEVAMHGLPPEVLLRAHLAGFLGGRESALEERLEEVRAGNRVLAEAVSEQRREIEALVKGLEGVVKDLEEAAGLVQEDAMEGVSGEIRGIEEELRTA
;
A
#
# COMPACT_ATOMS: atom_id res chain seq x y z
N MET A 1 19.03 -47.93 -16.87
CA MET A 1 18.33 -47.04 -15.92
C MET A 1 17.86 -45.80 -16.70
N PRO A 2 16.60 -45.73 -17.17
CA PRO A 2 16.09 -44.51 -17.80
C PRO A 2 15.52 -43.56 -16.73
N ALA A 3 15.80 -42.27 -16.88
CA ALA A 3 15.36 -41.20 -15.99
C ALA A 3 13.87 -40.87 -16.18
N PRO A 4 13.16 -40.43 -15.13
CA PRO A 4 11.74 -40.08 -15.22
C PRO A 4 11.55 -38.71 -15.90
N THR A 5 10.67 -38.68 -16.89
CA THR A 5 10.16 -37.48 -17.57
C THR A 5 9.40 -36.58 -16.60
N SER A 6 9.90 -35.35 -16.45
CA SER A 6 9.24 -34.24 -15.76
C SER A 6 7.86 -33.95 -16.38
N ARG A 7 6.78 -34.12 -15.61
CA ARG A 7 5.44 -33.68 -15.98
C ARG A 7 5.29 -32.22 -15.58
N SER A 8 5.26 -31.34 -16.57
CA SER A 8 4.96 -29.91 -16.41
C SER A 8 3.58 -29.74 -15.76
N PRO A 9 3.44 -28.95 -14.66
CA PRO A 9 2.15 -28.67 -14.07
C PRO A 9 1.36 -27.68 -14.95
N THR A 10 0.08 -28.00 -15.17
CA THR A 10 -0.92 -27.17 -15.84
C THR A 10 -0.94 -25.76 -15.23
N PRO A 11 -0.95 -24.68 -16.04
CA PRO A 11 -1.03 -23.32 -15.51
C PRO A 11 -2.36 -23.12 -14.77
N THR A 12 -2.27 -22.70 -13.52
CA THR A 12 -3.38 -22.27 -12.68
C THR A 12 -4.18 -21.17 -13.40
N PRO A 13 -5.52 -21.21 -13.44
CA PRO A 13 -6.31 -20.21 -14.13
C PRO A 13 -6.00 -18.81 -13.57
N LEU A 14 -5.70 -17.89 -14.48
CA LEU A 14 -5.41 -16.50 -14.19
C LEU A 14 -6.55 -15.87 -13.36
N PRO A 15 -6.23 -15.00 -12.39
CA PRO A 15 -7.25 -14.30 -11.62
C PRO A 15 -8.18 -13.55 -12.57
N PRO A 16 -9.51 -13.60 -12.35
CA PRO A 16 -10.48 -12.95 -13.22
C PRO A 16 -10.19 -11.45 -13.28
N THR A 17 -9.80 -10.97 -14.45
CA THR A 17 -9.67 -9.53 -14.74
C THR A 17 -11.06 -8.88 -14.73
N ALA A 18 -11.14 -7.57 -14.47
CA ALA A 18 -12.40 -6.83 -14.44
C ALA A 18 -13.29 -7.02 -15.69
N SER A 19 -12.67 -7.34 -16.83
CA SER A 19 -13.34 -7.57 -18.11
C SER A 19 -13.88 -9.00 -18.31
N THR A 20 -13.48 -9.97 -17.49
CA THR A 20 -13.94 -11.37 -17.63
C THR A 20 -15.31 -11.53 -16.97
N PRO A 21 -16.35 -12.03 -17.67
CA PRO A 21 -17.67 -12.20 -17.07
C PRO A 21 -17.65 -13.15 -15.88
N GLY A 22 -18.00 -12.65 -14.69
CA GLY A 22 -18.21 -13.46 -13.50
C GLY A 22 -19.49 -14.31 -13.57
N PRO A 23 -19.79 -15.09 -12.52
CA PRO A 23 -20.94 -15.99 -12.52
C PRO A 23 -22.26 -15.23 -12.66
N ARG A 24 -22.41 -14.07 -12.01
CA ARG A 24 -23.61 -13.25 -12.10
C ARG A 24 -23.75 -12.56 -13.46
N ALA A 25 -22.66 -12.02 -14.00
CA ALA A 25 -22.66 -11.43 -15.34
C ALA A 25 -23.03 -12.46 -16.41
N THR A 26 -22.48 -13.68 -16.31
CA THR A 26 -22.81 -14.79 -17.20
C THR A 26 -24.28 -15.20 -17.08
N ALA A 27 -24.80 -15.28 -15.85
CA ALA A 27 -26.21 -15.59 -15.60
C ALA A 27 -27.15 -14.53 -16.21
N LEU A 28 -26.80 -13.24 -16.07
CA LEU A 28 -27.57 -12.14 -16.65
C LEU A 28 -27.64 -12.23 -18.18
N SER A 29 -26.51 -12.44 -18.86
CA SER A 29 -26.47 -12.62 -20.32
C SER A 29 -27.24 -13.86 -20.76
N SER A 30 -27.11 -14.97 -20.02
CA SER A 30 -27.83 -16.22 -20.30
C SER A 30 -29.36 -16.03 -20.20
N ILE A 31 -29.85 -15.44 -19.11
CA ILE A 31 -31.28 -15.17 -18.91
C ILE A 31 -31.83 -14.26 -20.01
N PHE A 32 -31.07 -13.23 -20.40
CA PHE A 32 -31.46 -12.35 -21.49
C PHE A 32 -31.62 -13.12 -22.81
N HIS A 33 -30.62 -13.90 -23.20
CA HIS A 33 -30.66 -14.67 -24.45
C HIS A 33 -31.80 -15.69 -24.45
N VAL A 34 -31.99 -16.43 -23.35
CA VAL A 34 -33.09 -17.39 -23.22
C VAL A 34 -34.45 -16.70 -23.33
N SER A 35 -34.61 -15.55 -22.69
CA SER A 35 -35.87 -14.79 -22.72
C SER A 35 -36.16 -14.19 -24.10
N LEU A 36 -35.14 -13.67 -24.78
CA LEU A 36 -35.23 -13.17 -26.14
C LEU A 36 -35.63 -14.30 -27.09
N ASP A 37 -34.97 -15.45 -27.03
CA ASP A 37 -35.28 -16.61 -27.88
C ASP A 37 -36.69 -17.13 -27.63
N ALA A 38 -37.13 -17.18 -26.37
CA ALA A 38 -38.50 -17.54 -26.04
C ALA A 38 -39.54 -16.55 -26.62
N THR A 39 -39.21 -15.26 -26.62
CA THR A 39 -40.07 -14.21 -27.18
C THR A 39 -40.15 -14.32 -28.70
N LEU A 40 -39.02 -14.48 -29.39
CA LEU A 40 -38.98 -14.66 -30.84
C LEU A 40 -39.69 -15.94 -31.28
N LYS A 41 -39.59 -17.03 -30.51
CA LYS A 41 -40.32 -18.28 -30.79
C LYS A 41 -41.84 -18.12 -30.74
N ARG A 42 -42.37 -17.20 -29.92
CA ARG A 42 -43.82 -16.91 -29.88
C ARG A 42 -44.31 -16.17 -31.13
N LEU A 43 -43.43 -15.43 -31.78
CA LEU A 43 -43.68 -14.80 -33.08
C LEU A 43 -43.55 -15.84 -34.20
N SER A 44 -44.34 -16.92 -34.12
CA SER A 44 -44.35 -17.95 -35.15
C SER A 44 -45.01 -17.45 -36.44
N TYR A 45 -44.60 -18.01 -37.58
CA TYR A 45 -45.21 -17.66 -38.87
C TYR A 45 -46.73 -17.89 -38.86
N ALA A 46 -47.21 -18.96 -38.21
CA ALA A 46 -48.65 -19.24 -38.11
C ALA A 46 -49.42 -18.12 -37.37
N ASN A 47 -48.86 -17.60 -36.26
CA ASN A 47 -49.46 -16.48 -35.53
C ASN A 47 -49.35 -15.16 -36.30
N PHE A 48 -48.32 -15.02 -37.14
CA PHE A 48 -48.11 -13.83 -37.95
C PHE A 48 -49.05 -13.80 -39.16
N ALA A 49 -49.21 -14.92 -39.86
CA ALA A 49 -50.04 -15.05 -41.06
C ALA A 49 -51.54 -14.85 -40.77
N THR A 50 -52.02 -15.18 -39.56
CA THR A 50 -53.42 -14.93 -39.17
C THR A 50 -53.75 -13.44 -39.10
N CYS A 51 -52.77 -12.57 -38.82
CA CYS A 51 -52.94 -11.13 -38.84
C CYS A 51 -52.91 -10.53 -40.26
N PHE A 52 -52.40 -11.28 -41.25
CA PHE A 52 -52.25 -10.85 -42.64
C PHE A 52 -52.89 -11.87 -43.61
N PRO A 53 -54.22 -12.05 -43.58
CA PRO A 53 -54.89 -13.11 -44.33
C PRO A 53 -54.79 -12.92 -45.86
N THR A 54 -54.84 -11.68 -46.36
CA THR A 54 -54.77 -11.41 -47.81
C THR A 54 -53.38 -11.72 -48.40
N PRO A 55 -52.26 -11.24 -47.82
CA PRO A 55 -50.93 -11.65 -48.25
C PRO A 55 -50.67 -13.15 -48.08
N ALA A 56 -51.16 -13.76 -46.99
CA ALA A 56 -50.98 -15.18 -46.74
C ALA A 56 -51.63 -16.07 -47.82
N LEU A 57 -52.72 -15.60 -48.44
CA LEU A 57 -53.40 -16.32 -49.53
C LEU A 57 -52.71 -16.12 -50.89
N HIS A 58 -52.32 -14.88 -51.20
CA HIS A 58 -51.87 -14.52 -52.54
C HIS A 58 -50.35 -14.63 -52.73
N VAL A 59 -49.57 -14.42 -51.67
CA VAL A 59 -48.11 -14.38 -51.74
C VAL A 59 -47.45 -14.96 -50.47
N PRO A 60 -47.70 -16.25 -50.15
CA PRO A 60 -47.19 -16.86 -48.92
C PRO A 60 -45.66 -16.91 -48.84
N GLU A 61 -44.97 -17.10 -49.97
CA GLU A 61 -43.49 -17.16 -50.00
C GLU A 61 -42.85 -15.83 -49.59
N ASN A 62 -43.36 -14.70 -50.09
CA ASN A 62 -42.83 -13.38 -49.73
C ASN A 62 -43.17 -13.02 -48.28
N LEU A 63 -44.33 -13.46 -47.77
CA LEU A 63 -44.71 -13.24 -46.38
C LEU A 63 -43.83 -14.05 -45.41
N ASP A 64 -43.50 -15.29 -45.75
CA ASP A 64 -42.57 -16.13 -44.96
C ASP A 64 -41.15 -15.55 -44.96
N ALA A 65 -40.64 -15.14 -46.13
CA ALA A 65 -39.35 -14.46 -46.24
C ALA A 65 -39.31 -13.18 -45.39
N PHE A 66 -40.34 -12.33 -45.48
CA PHE A 66 -40.46 -11.12 -44.67
C PHE A 66 -40.49 -11.43 -43.17
N HIS A 67 -41.29 -12.42 -42.76
CA HIS A 67 -41.38 -12.82 -41.35
C HIS A 67 -40.03 -13.29 -40.81
N ARG A 68 -39.31 -14.13 -41.56
CA ARG A 68 -37.97 -14.59 -41.19
C ARG A 68 -36.97 -13.44 -41.06
N ASP A 69 -36.95 -12.54 -42.04
CA ASP A 69 -36.06 -11.37 -42.02
C ASP A 69 -36.39 -10.44 -40.85
N PHE A 70 -37.67 -10.22 -40.57
CA PHE A 70 -38.13 -9.42 -39.44
C PHE A 70 -37.69 -10.02 -38.10
N VAL A 71 -37.92 -11.32 -37.89
CA VAL A 71 -37.53 -12.01 -36.66
C VAL A 71 -36.01 -12.04 -36.49
N SER A 72 -35.25 -12.27 -37.56
CA SER A 72 -33.77 -12.22 -37.53
C SER A 72 -33.28 -10.83 -37.12
N ARG A 73 -33.75 -9.79 -37.84
CA ARG A 73 -33.30 -8.42 -37.61
C ARG A 73 -33.69 -7.92 -36.23
N LEU A 74 -34.88 -8.26 -35.74
CA LEU A 74 -35.30 -7.93 -34.38
C LEU A 74 -34.38 -8.59 -33.35
N GLY A 75 -34.04 -9.87 -33.54
CA GLY A 75 -33.10 -10.58 -32.67
C GLY A 75 -31.70 -9.96 -32.66
N GLU A 76 -31.17 -9.62 -33.83
CA GLU A 76 -29.86 -8.96 -33.99
C GLU A 76 -29.83 -7.60 -33.31
N VAL A 77 -30.82 -6.74 -33.57
CA VAL A 77 -30.91 -5.41 -32.98
C VAL A 77 -31.01 -5.49 -31.45
N CYS A 78 -31.85 -6.37 -30.91
CA CYS A 78 -31.98 -6.55 -29.47
C CYS A 78 -30.67 -7.03 -28.83
N ARG A 79 -29.95 -7.97 -29.44
CA ARG A 79 -28.65 -8.44 -28.94
C ARG A 79 -27.59 -7.34 -29.00
N ALA A 80 -27.53 -6.58 -30.09
CA ALA A 80 -26.59 -5.47 -30.25
C ALA A 80 -26.85 -4.34 -29.24
N GLN A 81 -28.11 -3.96 -29.04
CA GLN A 81 -28.49 -2.95 -28.06
C GLN A 81 -28.18 -3.40 -26.63
N PHE A 82 -28.43 -4.68 -26.32
CA PHE A 82 -28.07 -5.24 -25.02
C PHE A 82 -26.56 -5.21 -24.77
N ALA A 83 -25.75 -5.61 -25.77
CA ALA A 83 -24.30 -5.50 -25.67
C ALA A 83 -23.83 -4.06 -25.46
N GLY A 84 -24.40 -3.10 -26.21
CA GLY A 84 -24.12 -1.67 -26.03
C GLY A 84 -24.44 -1.18 -24.61
N ILE A 85 -25.60 -1.56 -24.06
CA ILE A 85 -25.97 -1.20 -22.68
C ILE A 85 -25.00 -1.80 -21.65
N LEU A 86 -24.54 -3.04 -21.85
CA LEU A 86 -23.58 -3.67 -20.94
C LEU A 86 -22.25 -2.92 -20.91
N GLU A 87 -21.78 -2.48 -22.08
CA GLU A 87 -20.55 -1.70 -22.22
C GLU A 87 -20.70 -0.28 -21.67
N GLU A 88 -21.75 0.44 -22.05
CA GLU A 88 -22.01 1.84 -21.62
C GLU A 88 -22.14 1.98 -20.10
N ARG A 89 -22.66 0.95 -19.43
CA ARG A 89 -22.90 0.96 -17.99
C ARG A 89 -21.84 0.20 -17.19
N ASP A 90 -20.83 -0.35 -17.86
CA ASP A 90 -19.79 -1.18 -17.27
C ASP A 90 -20.35 -2.27 -16.32
N VAL A 91 -21.42 -2.92 -16.77
CA VAL A 91 -22.21 -3.84 -15.92
C VAL A 91 -21.38 -5.04 -15.50
N VAL A 92 -20.49 -5.51 -16.38
CA VAL A 92 -19.65 -6.67 -16.11
C VAL A 92 -18.71 -6.38 -14.94
N ALA A 93 -18.02 -5.24 -14.94
CA ALA A 93 -17.15 -4.87 -13.83
C ALA A 93 -17.96 -4.67 -12.54
N GLY A 94 -19.11 -4.00 -12.62
CA GLY A 94 -19.99 -3.78 -11.47
C GLY A 94 -20.52 -5.08 -10.83
N LEU A 95 -20.93 -6.06 -11.64
CA LEU A 95 -21.39 -7.36 -11.15
C LEU A 95 -20.24 -8.22 -10.60
N ASN A 96 -19.06 -8.13 -11.20
CA ASN A 96 -17.86 -8.81 -10.70
C ASN A 96 -17.45 -8.25 -9.33
N GLU A 97 -17.48 -6.93 -9.18
CA GLU A 97 -17.19 -6.26 -7.92
C GLU A 97 -18.24 -6.62 -6.85
N LEU A 98 -19.52 -6.70 -7.22
CA LEU A 98 -20.57 -7.18 -6.33
C LEU A 98 -20.30 -8.61 -5.86
N ASP A 99 -19.92 -9.52 -6.76
CA ASP A 99 -19.61 -10.91 -6.37
C ASP A 99 -18.38 -10.97 -5.44
N ARG A 100 -17.38 -10.10 -5.65
CA ARG A 100 -16.24 -9.94 -4.73
C ARG A 100 -16.69 -9.50 -3.34
N LEU A 101 -17.52 -8.46 -3.26
CA LEU A 101 -18.05 -7.91 -2.00
C LEU A 101 -18.92 -8.92 -1.25
N VAL A 102 -19.77 -9.68 -1.97
CA VAL A 102 -20.58 -10.75 -1.38
C VAL A 102 -19.69 -11.87 -0.83
N GLY A 103 -18.62 -12.23 -1.54
CA GLY A 103 -17.63 -13.20 -1.06
C GLY A 103 -16.95 -12.73 0.24
N GLU A 104 -16.56 -11.46 0.31
CA GLU A 104 -15.98 -10.87 1.52
C GLU A 104 -16.97 -10.84 2.68
N ALA A 105 -18.19 -10.41 2.44
CA ALA A 105 -19.24 -10.37 3.46
C ALA A 105 -19.54 -11.77 4.02
N ARG A 106 -19.56 -12.81 3.17
CA ARG A 106 -19.71 -14.20 3.61
C ARG A 106 -18.57 -14.64 4.51
N ARG A 107 -17.31 -14.35 4.14
CA ARG A 107 -16.14 -14.66 4.97
C ARG A 107 -16.19 -13.96 6.33
N ARG A 108 -16.55 -12.69 6.37
CA ARG A 108 -16.71 -11.92 7.62
C ARG A 108 -17.81 -12.49 8.50
N LYS A 109 -18.95 -12.87 7.91
CA LYS A 109 -20.04 -13.54 8.62
C LYS A 109 -19.59 -14.88 9.21
N GLU A 110 -18.84 -15.69 8.46
CA GLU A 110 -18.27 -16.95 8.93
C GLU A 110 -17.23 -16.75 10.05
N ALA A 111 -16.49 -15.64 10.02
CA ALA A 111 -15.59 -15.23 11.09
C ALA A 111 -16.30 -14.68 12.35
N GLY A 112 -17.63 -14.58 12.34
CA GLY A 112 -18.43 -14.11 13.46
C GLY A 112 -18.52 -12.58 13.59
N GLU A 113 -18.16 -11.82 12.55
CA GLU A 113 -18.36 -10.37 12.52
C GLU A 113 -19.86 -10.04 12.41
N GLY A 114 -20.31 -9.07 13.21
CA GLY A 114 -21.71 -8.67 13.30
C GLY A 114 -22.24 -8.00 12.04
N GLU A 115 -23.55 -8.10 11.82
CA GLU A 115 -24.23 -7.49 10.68
C GLU A 115 -24.48 -5.99 10.95
N VAL A 116 -23.85 -5.12 10.16
CA VAL A 116 -24.03 -3.65 10.28
C VAL A 116 -24.97 -3.15 9.20
N ALA A 117 -26.16 -2.71 9.60
CA ALA A 117 -27.13 -2.11 8.68
C ALA A 117 -26.71 -0.68 8.28
N MET A 118 -26.24 -0.52 7.04
CA MET A 118 -25.76 0.75 6.46
C MET A 118 -26.74 1.94 6.58
N HIS A 119 -28.05 1.68 6.52
CA HIS A 119 -29.09 2.73 6.51
C HIS A 119 -29.46 3.26 7.91
N GLY A 120 -28.90 2.68 8.98
CA GLY A 120 -29.09 3.15 10.35
C GLY A 120 -27.87 3.86 10.94
N LEU A 121 -26.79 3.99 10.17
CA LEU A 121 -25.54 4.55 10.66
C LEU A 121 -25.59 6.09 10.68
N PRO A 122 -25.27 6.74 11.81
CA PRO A 122 -25.20 8.19 11.87
C PRO A 122 -24.04 8.72 11.01
N PRO A 123 -24.15 9.92 10.42
CA PRO A 123 -23.15 10.46 9.50
C PRO A 123 -21.73 10.54 10.07
N GLU A 124 -21.62 10.80 11.38
CA GLU A 124 -20.34 10.87 12.09
C GLU A 124 -19.57 9.55 12.06
N VAL A 125 -20.27 8.42 12.15
CA VAL A 125 -19.64 7.09 12.10
C VAL A 125 -19.13 6.80 10.70
N LEU A 126 -19.86 7.20 9.67
CA LEU A 126 -19.45 7.06 8.28
C LEU A 126 -18.22 7.93 7.96
N LEU A 127 -18.21 9.17 8.44
CA LEU A 127 -17.07 10.07 8.30
C LEU A 127 -15.84 9.53 9.02
N ARG A 128 -15.99 9.07 10.27
CA ARG A 128 -14.88 8.48 11.03
C ARG A 128 -14.35 7.21 10.36
N ALA A 129 -15.22 6.33 9.88
CA ALA A 129 -14.80 5.12 9.18
C ALA A 129 -14.01 5.44 7.90
N HIS A 130 -14.43 6.47 7.17
CA HIS A 130 -13.70 6.93 5.98
C HIS A 130 -12.32 7.53 6.33
N LEU A 131 -12.26 8.33 7.39
CA LEU A 131 -11.02 8.97 7.83
C LEU A 131 -10.05 7.99 8.54
N ALA A 132 -10.56 6.89 9.11
CA ALA A 132 -9.76 5.96 9.91
C ALA A 132 -8.54 5.42 9.15
N GLY A 133 -8.71 5.02 7.89
CA GLY A 133 -7.60 4.51 7.08
C GLY A 133 -6.53 5.58 6.79
N PHE A 134 -6.95 6.80 6.49
CA PHE A 134 -6.04 7.92 6.23
C PHE A 134 -5.28 8.34 7.50
N LEU A 135 -5.99 8.46 8.62
CA LEU A 135 -5.40 8.86 9.89
C LEU A 135 -4.48 7.77 10.44
N GLY A 136 -4.85 6.49 10.35
CA GLY A 136 -3.99 5.38 10.77
C GLY A 136 -2.69 5.32 9.97
N GLY A 137 -2.74 5.57 8.65
CA GLY A 137 -1.53 5.67 7.82
C GLY A 137 -0.63 6.85 8.21
N ARG A 138 -1.22 8.00 8.57
CA ARG A 138 -0.48 9.18 9.06
C ARG A 138 0.15 8.93 10.42
N GLU A 139 -0.57 8.27 11.32
CA GLU A 139 -0.12 7.93 12.67
C GLU A 139 1.09 7.00 12.62
N SER A 140 1.01 5.92 11.83
CA SER A 140 2.13 5.00 11.63
C SER A 140 3.39 5.69 11.07
N ALA A 141 3.23 6.58 10.09
CA ALA A 141 4.37 7.32 9.51
C ALA A 141 5.00 8.31 10.50
N LEU A 142 4.19 8.94 11.37
CA LEU A 142 4.69 9.83 12.43
C LEU A 142 5.42 9.04 13.51
N GLU A 143 4.90 7.88 13.88
CA GLU A 143 5.50 6.99 14.87
C GLU A 143 6.86 6.47 14.40
N GLU A 144 6.98 6.06 13.14
CA GLU A 144 8.26 5.67 12.53
C GLU A 144 9.29 6.82 12.59
N ARG A 145 8.90 8.04 12.21
CA ARG A 145 9.79 9.20 12.24
C ARG A 145 10.19 9.60 13.66
N LEU A 146 9.29 9.44 14.61
CA LEU A 146 9.54 9.72 16.01
C LEU A 146 10.50 8.69 16.62
N GLU A 147 10.41 7.42 16.23
CA GLU A 147 11.40 6.41 16.62
C GLU A 147 12.77 6.64 15.97
N GLU A 148 12.82 7.08 14.71
CA GLU A 148 14.07 7.48 14.05
C GLU A 148 14.76 8.63 14.80
N VAL A 149 14.01 9.68 15.14
CA VAL A 149 14.54 10.82 15.89
C VAL A 149 14.98 10.42 17.30
N ARG A 150 14.20 9.57 17.98
CA ARG A 150 14.58 9.04 19.31
C ARG A 150 15.87 8.22 19.24
N ALA A 151 16.04 7.39 18.21
CA ALA A 151 17.25 6.63 18.00
C ALA A 151 18.46 7.56 17.77
N GLY A 152 18.31 8.57 16.90
CA GLY A 152 19.36 9.57 16.66
C GLY A 152 19.74 10.34 17.93
N ASN A 153 18.75 10.77 18.71
CA ASN A 153 18.99 11.48 19.97
C ASN A 153 19.72 10.62 21.01
N ARG A 154 19.43 9.31 21.09
CA ARG A 154 20.17 8.39 21.97
C ARG A 154 21.66 8.35 21.61
N VAL A 155 21.97 8.17 20.33
CA VAL A 155 23.35 8.13 19.83
C VAL A 155 24.09 9.46 20.09
N LEU A 156 23.42 10.59 19.82
CA LEU A 156 24.00 11.93 20.09
C LEU A 156 24.26 12.15 21.58
N ALA A 157 23.33 11.73 22.45
CA ALA A 157 23.49 11.86 23.90
C ALA A 157 24.67 11.02 24.41
N GLU A 158 24.85 9.81 23.89
CA GLU A 158 26.00 8.94 24.19
C GLU A 158 27.32 9.55 23.69
N ALA A 159 27.34 10.13 22.48
CA ALA A 159 28.52 10.80 21.97
C ALA A 159 28.92 12.02 22.83
N VAL A 160 27.95 12.84 23.24
CA VAL A 160 28.18 14.01 24.08
C VAL A 160 28.69 13.62 25.47
N SER A 161 28.18 12.54 26.06
CA SER A 161 28.65 12.08 27.37
C SER A 161 30.08 11.58 27.30
N GLU A 162 30.45 10.85 26.24
CA GLU A 162 31.83 10.39 26.04
C GLU A 162 32.78 11.55 25.77
N GLN A 163 32.39 12.51 24.92
CA GLN A 163 33.18 13.73 24.69
C GLN A 163 33.39 14.53 25.98
N ARG A 164 32.37 14.64 26.84
CA ARG A 164 32.52 15.31 28.15
C ARG A 164 33.51 14.59 29.05
N ARG A 165 33.50 13.25 29.06
CA ARG A 165 34.46 12.44 29.82
C ARG A 165 35.88 12.60 29.30
N GLU A 166 36.06 12.65 27.98
CA GLU A 166 37.35 12.90 27.34
C GLU A 166 37.89 14.29 27.67
N ILE A 167 37.05 15.34 27.59
CA ILE A 167 37.42 16.71 27.97
C ILE A 167 37.85 16.75 29.45
N GLU A 168 37.10 16.12 30.35
CA GLU A 168 37.47 16.09 31.77
C GLU A 168 38.83 15.41 32.01
N ALA A 169 39.12 14.33 31.27
CA ALA A 169 40.41 13.66 31.34
C ALA A 169 41.55 14.53 30.79
N LEU A 170 41.33 15.22 29.67
CA LEU A 170 42.32 16.13 29.06
C LEU A 170 42.61 17.33 29.96
N VAL A 171 41.58 17.92 30.57
CA VAL A 171 41.73 19.03 31.53
C VAL A 171 42.55 18.58 32.74
N LYS A 172 42.24 17.42 33.34
CA LYS A 172 43.03 16.87 34.45
C LYS A 172 44.49 16.59 34.06
N GLY A 173 44.71 16.10 32.84
CA GLY A 173 46.05 15.90 32.30
C GLY A 173 46.84 17.20 32.16
N LEU A 174 46.20 18.25 31.64
CA LEU A 174 46.78 19.60 31.52
C LEU A 174 47.07 20.21 32.89
N GLU A 175 46.15 20.10 33.85
CA GLU A 175 46.36 20.55 35.23
C GLU A 175 47.58 19.86 35.86
N GLY A 176 47.76 18.55 35.60
CA GLY A 176 48.96 17.81 36.02
C GLY A 176 50.24 18.36 35.39
N VAL A 177 50.27 18.56 34.08
CA VAL A 177 51.46 19.10 33.37
C VAL A 177 51.79 20.53 33.82
N VAL A 178 50.78 21.37 34.07
CA VAL A 178 50.98 22.72 34.61
C VAL A 178 51.61 22.64 36.00
N LYS A 179 51.11 21.75 36.86
CA LYS A 179 51.68 21.54 38.19
C LYS A 179 53.13 21.04 38.12
N ASP A 180 53.43 20.09 37.24
CA ASP A 180 54.79 19.59 37.03
C ASP A 180 55.74 20.71 36.54
N LEU A 181 55.26 21.60 35.67
CA LEU A 181 56.00 22.80 35.23
C LEU A 181 56.21 23.82 36.34
N GLU A 182 55.22 24.06 37.19
CA GLU A 182 55.33 24.92 38.37
C GLU A 182 56.35 24.36 39.38
N GLU A 183 56.33 23.05 39.63
CA GLU A 183 57.30 22.37 40.49
C GLU A 183 58.72 22.44 39.89
N ALA A 184 58.88 22.17 38.60
CA ALA A 184 60.17 22.29 37.91
C ALA A 184 60.70 23.73 37.90
N ALA A 185 59.84 24.73 37.68
CA ALA A 185 60.23 26.14 37.75
C ALA A 185 60.63 26.55 39.19
N GLY A 186 59.95 26.03 40.20
CA GLY A 186 60.32 26.22 41.61
C GLY A 186 61.70 25.67 41.93
N LEU A 187 62.01 24.45 41.49
CA LEU A 187 63.34 23.85 41.69
C LEU A 187 64.46 24.65 41.00
N VAL A 188 64.22 25.15 39.78
CA VAL A 188 65.19 26.02 39.08
C VAL A 188 65.39 27.35 39.83
N GLN A 189 64.34 27.90 40.43
CA GLN A 189 64.47 29.09 41.27
C GLN A 189 65.27 28.82 42.56
N GLU A 190 65.05 27.68 43.22
CA GLU A 190 65.81 27.28 44.41
C GLU A 190 67.29 27.05 44.07
N ASP A 191 67.59 26.34 42.99
CA ASP A 191 68.95 26.04 42.54
C ASP A 191 69.69 27.33 42.10
N ALA A 192 68.99 28.28 41.46
CA ALA A 192 69.54 29.61 41.16
C ALA A 192 69.79 30.44 42.44
N MET A 193 68.94 30.30 43.46
CA MET A 193 69.10 31.00 44.74
C MET A 193 70.26 30.41 45.55
N GLU A 194 70.46 29.10 45.50
CA GLU A 194 71.64 28.42 46.06
C GLU A 194 72.92 28.78 45.29
N GLY A 195 72.87 28.87 43.96
CA GLY A 195 74.00 29.31 43.13
C GLY A 195 74.45 30.75 43.46
N VAL A 196 73.51 31.69 43.58
CA VAL A 196 73.80 33.08 44.00
C VAL A 196 74.32 33.12 45.43
N SER A 197 73.76 32.32 46.35
CA SER A 197 74.26 32.21 47.73
C SER A 197 75.69 31.65 47.78
N GLY A 198 76.01 30.67 46.92
CA GLY A 198 77.36 30.12 46.75
C GLY A 198 78.35 31.13 46.18
N GLU A 199 77.96 31.91 45.17
CA GLU A 199 78.78 33.00 44.62
C GLU A 199 79.03 34.10 45.64
N ILE A 200 78.02 34.50 46.41
CA ILE A 200 78.18 35.49 47.51
C ILE A 200 79.17 34.97 48.55
N ARG A 201 79.09 33.69 48.92
CA ARG A 201 79.99 33.07 49.90
C ARG A 201 81.43 32.96 49.37
N GLY A 202 81.61 32.67 48.08
CA GLY A 202 82.92 32.68 47.43
C GLY A 202 83.56 34.07 47.40
N ILE A 203 82.78 35.10 47.05
CA ILE A 203 83.23 36.50 47.07
C ILE A 203 83.60 36.93 48.50
N GLU A 204 82.85 36.48 49.52
CA GLU A 204 83.12 36.79 50.93
C GLU A 204 84.42 36.14 51.44
N GLU A 205 84.78 34.94 50.96
CA GLU A 205 86.07 34.30 51.29
C GLU A 205 87.26 34.92 50.56
N GLU A 206 87.10 35.34 49.31
CA GLU A 206 88.14 36.09 48.57
C GLU A 206 88.44 37.45 49.24
N LEU A 207 87.41 38.16 49.72
CA LEU A 207 87.56 39.40 50.49
C LEU A 207 88.23 39.20 51.86
N ARG A 208 88.22 37.99 52.41
CA ARG A 208 88.81 37.66 53.71
C ARG A 208 90.29 37.26 53.62
N THR A 209 90.76 36.95 52.42
CA THR A 209 92.12 36.47 52.14
C THR A 209 93.01 37.49 51.43
N ALA A 210 92.47 38.67 51.10
CA ALA A 210 93.20 39.87 50.65
C ALA A 210 93.48 40.83 51.81
#